data_AF-A0A7C1A659-F1
#
_entry.id   AF-A0A7C1A659-F1
#
_cell.length_a   1.000
_cell.length_b   1.000
_cell.length_c   1.000
_cell.angle_alpha   90.00
_cell.angle_beta   90.00
_cell.angle_gamma   90.00
#
_symmetry.space_group_name_H-M   'P 1'
#
loop_
_entity.id
_entity.type
_entity.pdbx_description
1 polymer ?
#
loop_
_entity_poly.entity_id
_entity_poly.type
_entity_poly.pdbx_seq_one_letter_code
_entity_poly.pdbx_strand_id
1 'polypeptide(L)'
;MSNLWLLFTLILSYPKADTLFIIYSSECHECIQFFSEYEAQIQQIFPFFKKIDISKEENYVYISKFEPPADGGIPYFILDGKTYSKNEFLKRFLGENDLKKSQSLLLKSNNEVISFTPDSSTLYLVYIPGCKECIEAYYVFQRLKKENKKIKINYVSSAEDTGFYLLLQARKAGIKSGPPLVYYRGEFLRGNSINVENIRKILSVNLKAAPHYNIKIPGLSLFPVISAALLDGINPCVFATFLFLITYLSLFTDSRKRMLLTLLFYAGGVLVFYFLAGIGIMGILKSFEKMQKARVFIKIVIAAFTLAFSILNFRDYHKAKAGKFEEMTLKMSSSLREKARNSIKKYLFYSAFLAGFLVSSLELVCTGEIYLPTILVMLKHGKSVGGPVIYLLIYNFFFLVPLLIIGLISIFAGEGAIKLLFKRNIARIKLFTGIILLIIFGYITIFI
;
A
#
# COMPACT_ATOMS: atom_id res chain seq x y z
N MET A 1 7.45 18.94 -42.46
CA MET A 1 8.21 19.03 -41.19
C MET A 1 7.58 18.28 -40.01
N SER A 2 6.60 17.39 -40.21
CA SER A 2 5.96 16.62 -39.12
C SER A 2 6.52 15.19 -38.92
N ASN A 3 7.30 14.67 -39.88
CA ASN A 3 7.83 13.29 -39.78
C ASN A 3 9.21 13.18 -39.13
N LEU A 4 9.91 14.30 -38.89
CA LEU A 4 11.19 14.29 -38.16
C LEU A 4 11.00 14.15 -36.65
N TRP A 5 9.88 14.65 -36.11
CA TRP A 5 9.59 14.64 -34.67
C TRP A 5 9.16 13.26 -34.17
N LEU A 6 8.46 12.48 -34.99
CA LEU A 6 8.14 11.07 -34.71
C LEU A 6 9.38 10.16 -34.77
N LEU A 7 10.32 10.45 -35.67
CA LEU A 7 11.62 9.79 -35.67
C LEU A 7 12.45 10.18 -34.43
N PHE A 8 12.35 11.43 -33.96
CA PHE A 8 13.01 11.89 -32.74
C PHE A 8 12.46 11.24 -31.46
N THR A 9 11.15 10.97 -31.38
CA THR A 9 10.53 10.29 -30.22
C THR A 9 10.75 8.77 -30.23
N LEU A 10 10.91 8.16 -31.41
CA LEU A 10 11.33 6.76 -31.55
C LEU A 10 12.82 6.56 -31.19
N ILE A 11 13.69 7.54 -31.48
CA ILE A 11 15.12 7.48 -31.16
C ILE A 11 15.39 7.74 -29.66
N LEU A 12 14.55 8.52 -28.97
CA LEU A 12 14.65 8.76 -27.51
C LEU A 12 13.98 7.68 -26.64
N SER A 13 13.33 6.67 -27.24
CA SER A 13 12.76 5.52 -26.51
C SER A 13 13.71 4.33 -26.41
N TYR A 14 14.96 4.46 -26.87
CA TYR A 14 16.01 3.50 -26.56
C TYR A 14 16.49 3.72 -25.11
N PRO A 15 16.54 2.67 -24.27
CA PRO A 15 17.09 2.81 -22.93
C PRO A 15 18.52 3.34 -23.05
N LYS A 16 18.88 4.34 -22.25
CA LYS A 16 20.30 4.59 -21.95
C LYS A 16 20.89 3.25 -21.54
N ALA A 17 21.98 2.86 -22.18
CA ALA A 17 22.62 1.54 -22.12
C ALA A 17 23.22 1.17 -20.74
N ASP A 18 22.67 1.72 -19.65
CA ASP A 18 23.12 1.53 -18.26
C ASP A 18 21.95 1.58 -17.24
N THR A 19 20.67 1.64 -17.69
CA THR A 19 19.54 1.76 -16.76
C THR A 19 19.11 0.39 -16.25
N LEU A 20 19.28 0.15 -14.95
CA LEU A 20 18.82 -1.07 -14.29
C LEU A 20 17.31 -1.01 -14.07
N PHE A 21 16.55 -1.95 -14.64
CA PHE A 21 15.15 -2.15 -14.27
C PHE A 21 15.04 -3.28 -13.26
N ILE A 22 14.27 -3.06 -12.20
CA ILE A 22 14.05 -4.05 -11.16
C ILE A 22 12.58 -4.43 -11.19
N ILE A 23 12.31 -5.66 -11.60
CA ILE A 23 10.96 -6.20 -11.64
C ILE A 23 10.66 -6.85 -10.30
N TYR A 24 9.62 -6.39 -9.62
CA TYR A 24 9.22 -6.86 -8.30
C TYR A 24 7.70 -6.81 -8.15
N SER A 25 7.16 -7.32 -7.04
CA SER A 25 5.77 -7.06 -6.66
C SER A 25 5.73 -6.34 -5.32
N SER A 26 4.83 -5.37 -5.17
CA SER A 26 4.53 -4.77 -3.87
C SER A 26 3.88 -5.75 -2.87
N GLU A 27 3.38 -6.88 -3.36
CA GLU A 27 2.77 -7.97 -2.57
C GLU A 27 3.79 -9.07 -2.25
N CYS A 28 5.01 -8.99 -2.79
CA CYS A 28 6.07 -9.98 -2.59
C CYS A 28 6.91 -9.66 -1.34
N HIS A 29 6.77 -10.48 -0.29
CA HIS A 29 7.51 -10.31 0.97
C HIS A 29 9.03 -10.44 0.79
N GLU A 30 9.48 -11.41 -0.03
CA GLU A 30 10.89 -11.61 -0.35
C GLU A 30 11.50 -10.37 -1.04
N CYS A 31 10.69 -9.69 -1.85
CA CYS A 31 11.08 -8.46 -2.52
C CYS A 31 11.25 -7.31 -1.51
N ILE A 32 10.33 -7.17 -0.56
CA ILE A 32 10.41 -6.14 0.49
C ILE A 32 11.66 -6.32 1.34
N GLN A 33 11.93 -7.55 1.81
CA GLN A 33 13.13 -7.87 2.58
C GLN A 33 14.41 -7.61 1.77
N PHE A 34 14.43 -8.06 0.51
CA PHE A 34 15.56 -7.83 -0.38
C PHE A 34 15.86 -6.34 -0.54
N PHE A 35 14.86 -5.49 -0.77
CA PHE A 35 15.10 -4.05 -0.94
C PHE A 35 15.50 -3.38 0.36
N SER A 36 14.95 -3.79 1.52
CA SER A 36 15.39 -3.22 2.80
C SER A 36 16.89 -3.42 3.08
N GLU A 37 17.49 -4.48 2.54
CA GLU A 37 18.90 -4.82 2.76
C GLU A 37 19.82 -4.28 1.66
N TYR A 38 19.44 -4.43 0.39
CA TYR A 38 20.34 -4.23 -0.75
C TYR A 38 20.08 -2.94 -1.55
N GLU A 39 18.98 -2.21 -1.30
CA GLU A 39 18.62 -1.04 -2.12
C GLU A 39 19.70 0.05 -2.10
N ALA A 40 20.31 0.33 -0.94
CA ALA A 40 21.39 1.31 -0.84
C ALA A 40 22.63 0.92 -1.65
N GLN A 41 23.02 -0.37 -1.64
CA GLN A 41 24.16 -0.87 -2.41
C GLN A 41 23.86 -0.87 -3.91
N ILE A 42 22.64 -1.26 -4.30
CA ILE A 42 22.18 -1.20 -5.69
C ILE A 42 22.22 0.25 -6.19
N GLN A 43 21.79 1.22 -5.38
CA GLN A 43 21.81 2.64 -5.75
C GLN A 43 23.24 3.20 -5.89
N GLN A 44 24.20 2.66 -5.13
CA GLN A 44 25.63 3.02 -5.29
C GLN A 44 26.22 2.53 -6.61
N ILE A 45 25.86 1.31 -7.02
CA ILE A 45 26.39 0.67 -8.25
C ILE A 45 25.63 1.16 -9.49
N PHE A 46 24.32 1.35 -9.37
CA PHE A 46 23.42 1.77 -10.43
C PHE A 46 22.71 3.07 -9.98
N PRO A 47 23.31 4.24 -10.24
CA PRO A 47 22.74 5.54 -9.82
C PRO A 47 21.35 5.80 -10.40
N PHE A 48 21.07 5.18 -11.55
CA PHE A 48 19.80 5.26 -12.26
C PHE A 48 19.20 3.86 -12.38
N PHE A 49 18.29 3.52 -11.48
CA PHE A 49 17.48 2.30 -11.58
C PHE A 49 15.98 2.62 -11.46
N LYS A 50 15.15 1.76 -12.08
CA LYS A 50 13.69 1.89 -12.04
C LYS A 50 13.05 0.61 -11.54
N LYS A 51 12.27 0.72 -10.47
CA LYS A 51 11.47 -0.40 -9.96
C LYS A 51 10.13 -0.48 -10.72
N ILE A 52 9.76 -1.67 -11.17
CA ILE A 52 8.55 -1.94 -11.93
C ILE A 52 7.75 -3.00 -11.17
N ASP A 53 6.57 -2.60 -10.72
CA ASP A 53 5.68 -3.44 -9.93
C ASP A 53 4.80 -4.30 -10.84
N ILE A 54 5.03 -5.61 -10.82
CA ILE A 54 4.27 -6.59 -11.62
C ILE A 54 2.82 -6.72 -11.15
N SER A 55 2.44 -6.24 -9.95
CA SER A 55 1.03 -6.27 -9.52
C SER A 55 0.18 -5.19 -10.21
N LYS A 56 0.78 -4.35 -11.07
CA LYS A 56 0.09 -3.29 -11.81
C LYS A 56 -0.04 -3.63 -13.30
N GLU A 57 -1.28 -3.72 -13.79
CA GLU A 57 -1.63 -4.05 -15.19
C GLU A 57 -0.93 -3.15 -16.24
N GLU A 58 -0.75 -1.87 -15.93
CA GLU A 58 -0.05 -0.91 -16.80
C GLU A 58 1.39 -1.31 -17.13
N ASN A 59 2.05 -2.04 -16.23
CA ASN A 59 3.41 -2.50 -16.44
C ASN A 59 3.48 -3.73 -17.35
N TYR A 60 2.36 -4.38 -17.64
CA TYR A 60 2.35 -5.68 -18.34
C TYR A 60 2.86 -5.55 -19.77
N VAL A 61 2.50 -4.47 -20.47
CA VAL A 61 2.94 -4.19 -21.84
C VAL A 61 4.44 -3.92 -21.91
N TYR A 62 5.02 -3.38 -20.83
CA TYR A 62 6.44 -3.16 -20.73
C TYR A 62 7.19 -4.45 -20.37
N ILE A 63 6.70 -5.18 -19.35
CA ILE A 63 7.29 -6.42 -18.87
C ILE A 63 7.25 -7.50 -19.97
N SER A 64 6.17 -7.56 -20.77
CA SER A 64 6.02 -8.56 -21.84
C SER A 64 7.04 -8.46 -22.97
N LYS A 65 7.84 -7.38 -23.02
CA LYS A 65 8.94 -7.22 -23.97
C LYS A 65 10.18 -8.01 -23.56
N PHE A 66 10.24 -8.49 -22.31
CA PHE A 66 11.39 -9.16 -21.75
C PHE A 66 11.02 -10.56 -21.31
N GLU A 67 11.91 -11.51 -21.59
CA GLU A 67 11.72 -12.90 -21.17
C GLU A 67 12.11 -13.04 -19.70
N PRO A 68 11.20 -13.49 -18.81
CA PRO A 68 11.50 -13.60 -17.39
C PRO A 68 12.65 -14.61 -17.15
N PRO A 69 13.42 -14.47 -16.05
CA PRO A 69 14.51 -15.39 -15.76
C PRO A 69 13.99 -16.81 -15.60
N ALA A 70 14.85 -17.80 -15.87
CA ALA A 70 14.43 -19.19 -15.96
C ALA A 70 13.95 -19.79 -14.63
N ASP A 71 14.21 -19.17 -13.48
CA ASP A 71 13.66 -19.53 -12.18
C ASP A 71 12.32 -18.83 -11.86
N GLY A 72 11.89 -17.91 -12.74
CA GLY A 72 10.61 -17.18 -12.68
C GLY A 72 10.39 -16.41 -11.37
N GLY A 73 11.46 -16.19 -10.60
CA GLY A 73 11.41 -15.55 -9.29
C GLY A 73 11.42 -14.03 -9.41
N ILE A 74 10.73 -13.37 -8.48
CA ILE A 74 10.85 -11.94 -8.23
C ILE A 74 11.55 -11.72 -6.86
N PRO A 75 12.35 -10.65 -6.68
CA PRO A 75 12.67 -9.66 -7.70
C PRO A 75 13.64 -10.23 -8.75
N TYR A 76 13.53 -9.74 -9.98
CA TYR A 76 14.51 -9.97 -11.04
C TYR A 76 14.89 -8.67 -11.72
N PHE A 77 16.00 -8.69 -12.44
CA PHE A 77 16.68 -7.48 -12.88
C PHE A 77 16.83 -7.51 -14.40
N ILE A 78 16.58 -6.39 -15.07
CA ILE A 78 16.85 -6.21 -16.50
C ILE A 78 17.92 -5.15 -16.63
N LEU A 79 19.03 -5.51 -17.26
CA LEU A 79 20.12 -4.61 -17.59
C LEU A 79 20.55 -4.92 -19.03
N ASP A 80 20.55 -3.90 -19.89
CA ASP A 80 20.90 -4.01 -21.32
C ASP A 80 20.11 -5.07 -22.08
N GLY A 81 18.82 -5.17 -21.78
CA GLY A 81 17.91 -6.13 -22.40
C GLY A 81 18.10 -7.58 -21.92
N LYS A 82 19.03 -7.85 -21.01
CA LYS A 82 19.24 -9.18 -20.40
C LYS A 82 18.56 -9.24 -19.04
N THR A 83 17.86 -10.34 -18.78
CA THR A 83 17.27 -10.64 -17.47
C THR A 83 18.24 -11.42 -16.58
N TYR A 84 18.23 -11.07 -15.30
CA TYR A 84 19.01 -11.72 -14.25
C TYR A 84 18.08 -12.08 -13.10
N SER A 85 18.12 -13.34 -12.67
CA SER A 85 17.48 -13.74 -11.41
C SER A 85 18.12 -13.01 -10.23
N LYS A 86 17.45 -12.99 -9.08
CA LYS A 86 18.01 -12.44 -7.82
C LYS A 86 19.41 -12.96 -7.53
N ASN A 87 19.60 -14.28 -7.64
CA ASN A 87 20.87 -14.90 -7.28
C ASN A 87 21.98 -14.60 -8.29
N GLU A 88 21.66 -14.57 -9.58
CA GLU A 88 22.60 -14.19 -10.63
C GLU A 88 23.02 -12.73 -10.48
N PHE A 89 22.06 -11.85 -10.17
CA PHE A 89 22.33 -10.43 -9.97
C PHE A 89 23.24 -10.20 -8.75
N LEU A 90 22.90 -10.78 -7.59
CA LEU A 90 23.73 -10.70 -6.39
C LEU A 90 25.15 -11.20 -6.67
N LYS A 91 25.28 -12.39 -7.26
CA LYS A 91 26.60 -12.99 -7.54
C LYS A 91 27.43 -12.12 -8.48
N ARG A 92 26.80 -11.51 -9.48
CA ARG A 92 27.48 -10.78 -10.54
C ARG A 92 27.87 -9.35 -10.14
N PHE A 93 27.03 -8.68 -9.35
CA PHE A 93 27.19 -7.25 -9.08
C PHE A 93 27.47 -6.90 -7.62
N LEU A 94 27.10 -7.75 -6.67
CA LEU A 94 27.23 -7.48 -5.23
C LEU A 94 28.23 -8.43 -4.53
N GLY A 95 28.43 -9.64 -5.05
CA GLY A 95 29.46 -10.59 -4.60
C GLY A 95 28.92 -11.83 -3.87
N GLU A 96 29.80 -12.82 -3.64
CA GLU A 96 29.39 -14.12 -3.05
C GLU A 96 28.97 -14.05 -1.58
N ASN A 97 29.46 -13.08 -0.81
CA ASN A 97 29.08 -12.89 0.59
C ASN A 97 27.61 -12.45 0.72
N ASP A 98 27.15 -11.54 -0.15
CA ASP A 98 25.77 -11.08 -0.19
C ASP A 98 24.80 -12.13 -0.72
N LEU A 99 25.26 -13.00 -1.63
CA LEU A 99 24.50 -14.19 -2.01
C LEU A 99 24.23 -15.12 -0.81
N LYS A 100 25.28 -15.44 -0.03
CA LYS A 100 25.15 -16.28 1.18
C LYS A 100 24.25 -15.61 2.24
N LYS A 101 24.37 -14.30 2.41
CA LYS A 101 23.52 -13.51 3.32
C LYS A 101 22.06 -13.51 2.89
N SER A 102 21.77 -13.28 1.62
CA SER A 102 20.42 -13.37 1.03
C SER A 102 19.77 -14.75 1.23
N GLN A 103 20.55 -15.83 1.07
CA GLN A 103 20.07 -17.19 1.35
C GLN A 103 19.79 -17.42 2.84
N SER A 104 20.57 -16.82 3.75
CA SER A 104 20.34 -16.91 5.20
C SER A 104 19.11 -16.12 5.68
N LEU A 105 18.73 -15.03 4.99
CA LEU A 105 17.52 -14.24 5.29
C LEU A 105 16.23 -15.06 5.07
N LEU A 106 16.22 -15.94 4.06
CA LEU A 106 15.11 -16.89 3.84
C LEU A 106 14.92 -17.89 5.00
N LEU A 107 15.98 -18.12 5.79
CA LEU A 107 16.00 -19.09 6.88
C LEU A 107 15.61 -18.49 8.24
N LYS A 108 15.74 -17.16 8.42
CA LYS A 108 15.38 -16.43 9.66
C LYS A 108 14.00 -15.77 9.53
N SER A 109 12.93 -16.56 9.51
CA SER A 109 11.55 -16.07 9.64
C SER A 109 10.97 -16.51 10.98
N ASN A 110 10.32 -15.58 11.69
CA ASN A 110 9.56 -15.88 12.91
C ASN A 110 8.45 -16.91 12.62
N ASN A 111 8.19 -17.73 13.64
CA ASN A 111 7.58 -19.06 13.61
C ASN A 111 6.05 -19.11 13.35
N GLU A 112 5.48 -18.30 12.46
CA GLU A 112 4.07 -18.48 12.09
C GLU A 112 3.92 -19.47 10.93
N VAL A 113 3.32 -20.63 11.23
CA VAL A 113 2.99 -21.69 10.29
C VAL A 113 1.63 -21.38 9.69
N ILE A 114 1.58 -21.00 8.41
CA ILE A 114 0.31 -20.82 7.70
C ILE A 114 0.00 -22.15 6.99
N SER A 115 -1.00 -22.86 7.49
CA SER A 115 -1.49 -24.08 6.85
C SER A 115 -2.23 -23.72 5.55
N PHE A 116 -1.52 -23.74 4.43
CA PHE A 116 -2.14 -23.63 3.11
C PHE A 116 -2.25 -25.02 2.47
N THR A 117 -3.47 -25.43 2.19
CA THR A 117 -3.78 -26.66 1.45
C THR A 117 -4.44 -26.27 0.14
N PRO A 118 -3.76 -26.40 -1.01
CA PRO A 118 -4.40 -26.25 -2.30
C PRO A 118 -5.63 -27.16 -2.38
N ASP A 119 -6.76 -26.66 -2.88
CA ASP A 119 -7.96 -27.48 -3.08
C ASP A 119 -7.62 -28.61 -4.06
N SER A 120 -7.68 -29.85 -3.56
CA SER A 120 -7.39 -31.06 -4.33
C SER A 120 -8.32 -31.27 -5.54
N SER A 121 -9.40 -30.50 -5.66
CA SER A 121 -10.33 -30.52 -6.80
C SER A 121 -10.10 -29.38 -7.81
N THR A 122 -9.15 -28.47 -7.55
CA THR A 122 -8.91 -27.28 -8.36
C THR A 122 -7.60 -27.37 -9.13
N LEU A 123 -7.66 -27.05 -10.43
CA LEU A 123 -6.50 -26.90 -11.32
C LEU A 123 -5.98 -25.46 -11.20
N TYR A 124 -4.75 -25.30 -10.73
CA TYR A 124 -4.12 -24.00 -10.54
C TYR A 124 -3.18 -23.69 -11.71
N LEU A 125 -3.28 -22.47 -12.27
CA LEU A 125 -2.26 -21.88 -13.13
C LEU A 125 -1.60 -20.74 -12.39
N VAL A 126 -0.34 -20.92 -12.02
CA VAL A 126 0.51 -19.86 -11.48
C VAL A 126 1.10 -19.08 -12.65
N TYR A 127 0.82 -17.78 -12.68
CA TYR A 127 1.28 -16.90 -13.75
C TYR A 127 2.06 -15.71 -13.19
N ILE A 128 2.91 -15.12 -14.01
CA ILE A 128 3.45 -13.79 -13.77
C ILE A 128 2.98 -12.87 -14.90
N PRO A 129 2.61 -11.62 -14.63
CA PRO A 129 2.23 -10.72 -15.70
C PRO A 129 3.35 -10.47 -16.72
N GLY A 130 2.99 -10.40 -17.99
CA GLY A 130 3.92 -10.24 -19.11
C GLY A 130 4.57 -11.54 -19.61
N CYS A 131 4.35 -12.66 -18.95
CA CYS A 131 4.85 -13.97 -19.39
C CYS A 131 4.07 -14.49 -20.61
N LYS A 132 4.76 -14.65 -21.74
CA LYS A 132 4.17 -15.11 -23.01
C LYS A 132 3.64 -16.54 -22.90
N GLU A 133 4.42 -17.41 -22.29
CA GLU A 133 4.10 -18.82 -22.07
C GLU A 133 2.90 -18.98 -21.13
N CYS A 134 2.69 -18.01 -20.23
CA CYS A 134 1.53 -17.97 -19.33
C CYS A 134 0.24 -17.65 -20.07
N ILE A 135 0.30 -16.81 -21.11
CA ILE A 135 -0.83 -16.53 -22.00
C ILE A 135 -1.17 -17.79 -22.82
N GLU A 136 -0.16 -18.50 -23.32
CA GLU A 136 -0.37 -19.76 -24.04
C GLU A 136 -1.03 -20.82 -23.13
N ALA A 137 -0.54 -20.98 -21.90
CA ALA A 137 -1.14 -21.85 -20.89
C ALA A 137 -2.59 -21.44 -20.55
N TYR A 138 -2.89 -20.15 -20.49
CA TYR A 138 -4.24 -19.65 -20.28
C TYR A 138 -5.21 -20.10 -21.39
N TYR A 139 -4.80 -20.06 -22.65
CA TYR A 139 -5.64 -20.55 -23.75
C TYR A 139 -5.90 -22.05 -23.70
N VAL A 140 -4.91 -22.85 -23.28
CA VAL A 140 -5.08 -24.29 -23.02
C VAL A 140 -6.16 -24.51 -21.95
N PHE A 141 -6.14 -23.72 -20.87
CA PHE A 141 -7.10 -23.79 -19.79
C PHE A 141 -8.51 -23.37 -20.23
N GLN A 142 -8.63 -22.33 -21.05
CA GLN A 142 -9.92 -21.91 -21.62
C GLN A 142 -10.54 -23.00 -22.50
N ARG A 143 -9.73 -23.70 -23.29
CA ARG A 143 -10.17 -24.86 -24.09
C ARG A 143 -10.72 -25.98 -23.19
N LEU A 144 -9.98 -26.35 -22.16
CA LEU A 144 -10.40 -27.38 -21.19
C LEU A 144 -11.70 -27.02 -20.46
N LYS A 145 -11.85 -25.76 -20.06
CA LYS A 145 -13.07 -25.25 -19.41
C LYS A 145 -14.29 -25.30 -20.32
N LYS A 146 -14.09 -25.06 -21.62
CA LYS A 146 -15.16 -25.13 -22.63
C LYS A 146 -15.59 -26.58 -22.87
N GLU A 147 -14.65 -27.52 -22.87
CA GLU A 147 -14.91 -28.96 -23.05
C GLU A 147 -15.57 -29.59 -21.81
N ASN A 148 -15.18 -29.19 -20.60
CA ASN A 148 -15.76 -29.70 -19.37
C ASN A 148 -15.94 -28.61 -18.31
N LYS A 149 -17.17 -28.08 -18.20
CA LYS A 149 -17.55 -27.04 -17.24
C LYS A 149 -17.39 -27.46 -15.76
N LYS A 150 -17.22 -28.76 -15.46
CA LYS A 150 -17.01 -29.26 -14.09
C LYS A 150 -15.58 -29.06 -13.58
N ILE A 151 -14.61 -28.77 -14.45
CA ILE A 151 -13.22 -28.53 -14.04
C ILE A 151 -13.15 -27.16 -13.35
N LYS A 152 -12.81 -27.16 -12.05
CA LYS A 152 -12.50 -25.93 -11.32
C LYS A 152 -11.11 -25.46 -11.69
N ILE A 153 -11.01 -24.22 -12.13
CA ILE A 153 -9.76 -23.59 -12.53
C ILE A 153 -9.56 -22.35 -11.69
N ASN A 154 -8.36 -22.18 -11.15
CA ASN A 154 -7.95 -20.97 -10.47
C ASN A 154 -6.66 -20.41 -11.08
N TYR A 155 -6.65 -19.10 -11.36
CA TYR A 155 -5.50 -18.39 -11.89
C TYR A 155 -4.91 -17.58 -10.74
N VAL A 156 -3.64 -17.83 -10.42
CA VAL A 156 -3.01 -17.26 -9.23
C VAL A 156 -1.73 -16.57 -9.64
N SER A 157 -1.56 -15.31 -9.25
CA SER A 157 -0.30 -14.61 -9.49
C SER A 157 0.83 -15.25 -8.69
N SER A 158 2.04 -15.35 -9.26
CA SER A 158 3.25 -15.77 -8.54
C SER A 158 3.60 -14.88 -7.36
N ALA A 159 3.06 -13.64 -7.34
CA ALA A 159 3.21 -12.71 -6.24
C ALA A 159 2.21 -12.93 -5.09
N GLU A 160 1.12 -13.66 -5.33
CA GLU A 160 0.16 -14.01 -4.28
C GLU A 160 0.70 -15.16 -3.43
N ASP A 161 0.32 -15.20 -2.14
CA ASP A 161 0.73 -16.24 -1.19
C ASP A 161 0.56 -17.67 -1.76
N THR A 162 -0.57 -17.94 -2.41
CA THR A 162 -0.85 -19.25 -3.03
C THR A 162 0.09 -19.55 -4.21
N GLY A 163 0.36 -18.56 -5.06
CA GLY A 163 1.22 -18.75 -6.24
C GLY A 163 2.67 -18.94 -5.82
N PHE A 164 3.14 -18.12 -4.88
CA PHE A 164 4.46 -18.27 -4.27
C PHE A 164 4.64 -19.63 -3.59
N TYR A 165 3.63 -20.08 -2.81
CA TYR A 165 3.63 -21.40 -2.19
C TYR A 165 3.78 -22.53 -3.22
N LEU A 166 2.99 -22.51 -4.29
CA LEU A 166 3.04 -23.54 -5.33
C LEU A 166 4.40 -23.57 -6.05
N LEU A 167 5.01 -22.41 -6.29
CA LEU A 167 6.36 -22.32 -6.84
C LEU A 167 7.41 -22.92 -5.91
N LEU A 168 7.31 -22.65 -4.60
CA LEU A 168 8.21 -23.24 -3.61
C LEU A 168 8.08 -24.77 -3.54
N GLN A 169 6.86 -25.29 -3.68
CA GLN A 169 6.61 -26.73 -3.68
C GLN A 169 7.16 -27.43 -4.92
N ALA A 170 6.96 -26.83 -6.11
CA ALA A 170 7.60 -27.33 -7.32
C ALA A 170 9.12 -27.42 -7.15
N ARG A 171 9.74 -26.39 -6.55
CA ARG A 171 11.17 -26.38 -6.25
C ARG A 171 11.61 -27.52 -5.34
N LYS A 172 10.85 -27.77 -4.26
CA LYS A 172 11.11 -28.89 -3.34
C LYS A 172 10.96 -30.25 -4.00
N ALA A 173 10.05 -30.37 -4.97
CA ALA A 173 9.87 -31.56 -5.79
C ALA A 173 10.98 -31.74 -6.85
N GLY A 174 12.05 -30.94 -6.83
CA GLY A 174 13.13 -30.99 -7.81
C GLY A 174 12.76 -30.40 -9.18
N ILE A 175 11.56 -29.84 -9.30
CA ILE A 175 11.10 -29.19 -10.53
C ILE A 175 11.61 -27.75 -10.49
N LYS A 176 12.24 -27.32 -11.59
CA LYS A 176 12.62 -25.92 -11.73
C LYS A 176 11.36 -25.08 -11.50
N SER A 177 11.35 -24.26 -10.46
CA SER A 177 10.22 -23.37 -10.16
C SER A 177 10.23 -22.17 -11.10
N GLY A 178 9.06 -21.64 -11.44
CA GLY A 178 8.90 -20.44 -12.27
C GLY A 178 7.58 -20.48 -13.06
N PRO A 179 6.84 -19.36 -13.18
CA PRO A 179 5.67 -19.30 -14.06
C PRO A 179 6.03 -19.47 -15.55
N PRO A 180 5.14 -20.06 -16.38
CA PRO A 180 3.89 -20.68 -15.99
C PRO A 180 4.12 -22.02 -15.29
N LEU A 181 3.41 -22.22 -14.19
CA LEU A 181 3.40 -23.47 -13.45
C LEU A 181 1.95 -23.92 -13.28
N VAL A 182 1.65 -25.13 -13.73
CA VAL A 182 0.36 -25.76 -13.47
C VAL A 182 0.50 -26.69 -12.30
N TYR A 183 -0.47 -26.67 -11.40
CA TYR A 183 -0.54 -27.58 -10.27
C TYR A 183 -1.92 -28.25 -10.19
N TYR A 184 -1.92 -29.57 -10.00
CA TYR A 184 -3.11 -30.36 -9.70
C TYR A 184 -2.74 -31.58 -8.85
N ARG A 185 -3.37 -31.73 -7.68
CA ARG A 185 -3.24 -32.92 -6.82
C ARG A 185 -1.80 -33.42 -6.57
N GLY A 186 -0.87 -32.51 -6.32
CA GLY A 186 0.54 -32.86 -6.04
C GLY A 186 1.42 -32.95 -7.27
N GLU A 187 0.85 -32.96 -8.47
CA GLU A 187 1.59 -32.94 -9.74
C GLU A 187 1.79 -31.53 -10.24
N PHE A 188 2.92 -31.30 -10.91
CA PHE A 188 3.28 -30.03 -11.50
C PHE A 188 3.59 -30.19 -12.99
N LEU A 189 3.06 -29.30 -13.84
CA LEU A 189 3.47 -29.16 -15.23
C LEU A 189 4.11 -27.80 -15.46
N ARG A 190 5.12 -27.77 -16.32
CA ARG A 190 5.90 -26.57 -16.66
C ARG A 190 6.22 -26.48 -18.14
N GLY A 191 6.25 -25.25 -18.67
CA GLY A 191 6.71 -24.97 -20.03
C GLY A 191 5.94 -25.79 -21.07
N ASN A 192 6.66 -26.42 -21.99
CA ASN A 192 6.07 -27.21 -23.09
C ASN A 192 5.23 -28.41 -22.63
N SER A 193 5.36 -28.84 -21.38
CA SER A 193 4.49 -29.89 -20.82
C SER A 193 3.07 -29.39 -20.51
N ILE A 194 2.83 -28.08 -20.51
CA ILE A 194 1.51 -27.48 -20.32
C ILE A 194 0.73 -27.54 -21.64
N ASN A 195 0.11 -28.69 -21.88
CA ASN A 195 -0.75 -28.93 -23.03
C ASN A 195 -1.99 -29.75 -22.63
N VAL A 196 -2.97 -29.81 -23.53
CA VAL A 196 -4.27 -30.46 -23.27
C VAL A 196 -4.09 -31.94 -22.90
N GLU A 197 -3.16 -32.64 -23.54
CA GLU A 197 -2.95 -34.08 -23.35
C GLU A 197 -2.36 -34.40 -21.97
N ASN A 198 -1.31 -33.69 -21.58
CA ASN A 198 -0.69 -33.85 -20.26
C ASN A 198 -1.62 -33.40 -19.12
N ILE A 199 -2.37 -32.31 -19.32
CA ILE A 199 -3.36 -31.89 -18.33
C ILE A 199 -4.47 -32.94 -18.20
N ARG A 200 -4.91 -33.55 -19.30
CA ARG A 200 -5.87 -34.65 -19.26
C ARG A 200 -5.32 -35.84 -18.47
N LYS A 201 -4.04 -36.17 -18.66
CA LYS A 201 -3.37 -37.26 -17.94
C LYS A 201 -3.36 -37.02 -16.43
N ILE A 202 -3.02 -35.82 -15.95
CA ILE A 202 -3.05 -35.52 -14.51
C ILE A 202 -4.48 -35.43 -13.94
N LEU A 203 -5.47 -35.08 -14.78
CA LEU A 203 -6.88 -35.06 -14.39
C LEU A 203 -7.50 -36.47 -14.31
N SER A 204 -7.04 -37.42 -15.12
CA SER A 204 -7.58 -38.79 -15.18
C SER A 204 -6.98 -39.75 -14.16
N VAL A 205 -5.79 -39.44 -13.63
CA VAL A 205 -5.15 -40.25 -12.59
C VAL A 205 -5.79 -39.97 -11.23
N ASN A 206 -6.23 -41.03 -10.55
CA ASN A 206 -6.77 -40.96 -9.20
C ASN A 206 -5.60 -40.80 -8.20
N LEU A 207 -4.99 -39.63 -8.20
CA LEU A 207 -3.88 -39.29 -7.33
C LEU A 207 -4.33 -39.22 -5.87
N LYS A 208 -3.50 -39.72 -4.95
CA LYS A 208 -3.70 -39.57 -3.49
C LYS A 208 -3.81 -38.09 -3.16
N ALA A 209 -4.59 -37.76 -2.12
CA ALA A 209 -4.76 -36.39 -1.65
C ALA A 209 -3.41 -35.68 -1.53
N ALA A 210 -3.35 -34.42 -1.98
CA ALA A 210 -2.15 -33.61 -1.93
C ALA A 210 -1.54 -33.68 -0.51
N PRO A 211 -0.23 -33.90 -0.36
CA PRO A 211 0.34 -33.99 0.97
C PRO A 211 0.17 -32.67 1.71
N HIS A 212 -0.29 -32.73 2.96
CA HIS A 212 -0.34 -31.57 3.82
C HIS A 212 1.09 -31.15 4.15
N TYR A 213 1.54 -30.02 3.61
CA TYR A 213 2.83 -29.45 3.93
C TYR A 213 2.63 -28.17 4.73
N ASN A 214 3.10 -28.19 5.98
CA ASN A 214 3.23 -27.01 6.82
C ASN A 214 4.37 -26.14 6.30
N ILE A 215 4.04 -25.10 5.53
CA ILE A 215 5.01 -24.10 5.08
C ILE A 215 4.74 -22.79 5.82
N LYS A 216 5.77 -22.25 6.45
CA LYS A 216 5.76 -20.93 7.09
C LYS A 216 5.77 -19.86 5.98
N ILE A 217 4.66 -19.17 5.77
CA ILE A 217 4.59 -17.97 4.93
C ILE A 217 4.60 -16.78 5.88
N PRO A 218 5.49 -15.79 5.72
CA PRO A 218 5.56 -14.64 6.62
C PRO A 218 4.22 -13.87 6.59
N GLY A 219 3.60 -13.73 7.76
CA GLY A 219 2.39 -12.91 7.93
C GLY A 219 2.67 -11.42 7.73
N LEU A 220 1.61 -10.63 7.52
CA LEU A 220 1.72 -9.17 7.50
C LEU A 220 2.27 -8.71 8.85
N SER A 221 3.47 -8.13 8.85
CA SER A 221 4.04 -7.52 10.05
C SER A 221 3.15 -6.36 10.49
N LEU A 222 2.95 -6.18 11.79
CA LEU A 222 2.23 -5.03 12.36
C LEU A 222 2.93 -3.69 12.05
N PHE A 223 4.23 -3.74 11.76
CA PHE A 223 5.09 -2.58 11.64
C PHE A 223 4.67 -1.56 10.56
N PRO A 224 4.33 -1.94 9.31
CA PRO A 224 3.91 -0.99 8.28
C PRO A 224 2.58 -0.32 8.60
N VAL A 225 1.65 -1.04 9.25
CA VAL A 225 0.34 -0.50 9.65
C VAL A 225 0.52 0.56 10.74
N ILE A 226 1.36 0.28 11.75
CA ILE A 226 1.69 1.23 12.81
C ILE A 226 2.42 2.45 12.25
N SER A 227 3.37 2.23 11.34
CA SER A 227 4.14 3.30 10.71
C SER A 227 3.23 4.23 9.88
N ALA A 228 2.34 3.66 9.07
CA ALA A 228 1.36 4.42 8.30
C ALA A 228 0.43 5.23 9.22
N ALA A 229 -0.06 4.63 10.31
CA ALA A 229 -0.91 5.31 11.29
C ALA A 229 -0.24 6.50 11.96
N LEU A 230 1.04 6.36 12.36
CA LEU A 230 1.81 7.45 12.97
C LEU A 230 2.11 8.57 11.98
N LEU A 231 2.45 8.23 10.73
CA LEU A 231 2.67 9.20 9.67
C LEU A 231 1.39 9.98 9.36
N ASP A 232 0.24 9.30 9.34
CA ASP A 232 -1.06 9.93 9.16
C ASP A 232 -1.42 10.84 10.35
N GLY A 233 -1.14 10.41 11.58
CA GLY A 233 -1.39 11.21 12.79
C GLY A 233 -0.48 12.45 12.96
N ILE A 234 0.61 12.56 12.18
CA ILE A 234 1.52 13.73 12.15
C ILE A 234 1.34 14.52 10.84
N ASN A 235 0.32 14.18 10.04
CA ASN A 235 0.06 14.83 8.76
C ASN A 235 -0.16 16.34 8.94
N PRO A 236 0.36 17.17 8.01
CA PRO A 236 0.10 18.60 7.99
C PRO A 236 -1.36 19.05 8.15
N CYS A 237 -2.35 18.26 7.73
CA CYS A 237 -3.77 18.59 7.88
C CYS A 237 -4.28 18.41 9.32
N VAL A 238 -3.68 17.49 10.09
CA VAL A 238 -3.99 17.22 11.49
C VAL A 238 -3.57 18.41 12.39
N PHE A 239 -2.66 19.27 11.95
CA PHE A 239 -2.27 20.45 12.73
C PHE A 239 -3.44 21.42 12.99
N ALA A 240 -4.41 21.50 12.09
CA ALA A 240 -5.62 22.30 12.31
C ALA A 240 -6.46 21.69 13.45
N THR A 241 -6.56 20.36 13.49
CA THR A 241 -7.19 19.57 14.55
C THR A 241 -6.49 19.80 15.88
N PHE A 242 -5.15 19.82 15.93
CA PHE A 242 -4.39 20.13 17.13
C PHE A 242 -4.64 21.55 17.62
N LEU A 243 -4.59 22.55 16.73
CA LEU A 243 -4.85 23.93 17.13
C LEU A 243 -6.27 24.12 17.66
N PHE A 244 -7.24 23.42 17.09
CA PHE A 244 -8.61 23.42 17.56
C PHE A 244 -8.73 22.77 18.94
N LEU A 245 -8.14 21.59 19.13
CA LEU A 245 -8.07 20.92 20.43
C LEU A 245 -7.47 21.85 21.50
N ILE A 246 -6.34 22.49 21.22
CA ILE A 246 -5.69 23.42 22.16
C ILE A 246 -6.59 24.62 22.44
N THR A 247 -7.22 25.20 21.41
CA THR A 247 -8.17 26.31 21.60
C THR A 247 -9.37 25.89 22.45
N TYR A 248 -9.84 24.65 22.30
CA TYR A 248 -10.96 24.11 23.04
C TYR A 248 -10.59 23.81 24.51
N LEU A 249 -9.40 23.26 24.76
CA LEU A 249 -8.86 23.06 26.12
C LEU A 249 -8.68 24.40 26.85
N SER A 250 -8.37 25.47 26.12
CA SER A 250 -8.17 26.82 26.68
C SER A 250 -9.39 27.47 27.30
N LEU A 251 -10.57 26.94 26.99
CA LEU A 251 -11.83 27.41 27.55
C LEU A 251 -12.06 26.86 28.97
N PHE A 252 -11.20 25.94 29.44
CA PHE A 252 -11.38 25.19 30.69
C PHE A 252 -10.10 25.15 31.55
N THR A 253 -9.37 26.26 31.61
CA THR A 253 -8.13 26.43 32.39
C THR A 253 -8.30 26.17 33.90
N ASP A 254 -9.53 26.21 34.40
CA ASP A 254 -9.84 26.17 35.83
C ASP A 254 -9.63 24.78 36.47
N SER A 255 -9.52 23.70 35.68
CA SER A 255 -9.31 22.35 36.22
C SER A 255 -8.63 21.39 35.23
N ARG A 256 -7.44 20.90 35.58
CA ARG A 256 -6.73 19.86 34.82
C ARG A 256 -7.56 18.59 34.61
N LYS A 257 -8.40 18.21 35.59
CA LYS A 257 -9.31 17.06 35.47
C LYS A 257 -10.34 17.28 34.37
N ARG A 258 -10.91 18.49 34.27
CA ARG A 258 -11.87 18.84 33.20
C ARG A 258 -11.19 18.90 31.84
N MET A 259 -9.97 19.43 31.76
CA MET A 259 -9.20 19.43 30.51
C MET A 259 -8.87 18.00 30.03
N LEU A 260 -8.46 17.10 30.93
CA LEU A 260 -8.21 15.69 30.59
C LEU A 260 -9.47 14.98 30.09
N LEU A 261 -10.61 15.16 30.77
CA LEU A 261 -11.87 14.59 30.31
C LEU A 261 -12.25 15.14 28.94
N THR A 262 -12.14 16.46 28.73
CA THR A 262 -12.39 17.09 27.44
C THR A 262 -11.50 16.53 26.33
N LEU A 263 -10.21 16.33 26.59
CA LEU A 263 -9.27 15.68 25.66
C LEU A 263 -9.74 14.26 25.30
N LEU A 264 -10.13 13.46 26.28
CA LEU A 264 -10.60 12.08 26.06
C LEU A 264 -11.89 12.03 25.24
N PHE A 265 -12.86 12.90 25.53
CA PHE A 265 -14.11 12.96 24.76
C PHE A 265 -13.85 13.44 23.33
N TYR A 266 -13.00 14.44 23.14
CA TYR A 266 -12.58 14.89 21.80
C TYR A 266 -11.91 13.75 21.02
N ALA A 267 -10.93 13.09 21.63
CA ALA A 267 -10.22 11.95 21.05
C ALA A 267 -11.16 10.77 20.75
N GLY A 268 -12.17 10.55 21.60
CA GLY A 268 -13.24 9.57 21.36
C GLY A 268 -14.08 9.91 20.12
N GLY A 269 -14.39 11.18 19.89
CA GLY A 269 -15.08 11.63 18.68
C GLY A 269 -14.29 11.35 17.40
N VAL A 270 -12.98 11.66 17.44
CA VAL A 270 -12.03 11.35 16.37
C VAL A 270 -11.98 9.84 16.10
N LEU A 271 -11.80 9.04 17.15
CA LEU A 271 -11.71 7.59 17.09
C LEU A 271 -12.98 6.96 16.48
N VAL A 272 -14.16 7.38 16.95
CA VAL A 272 -15.44 6.87 16.45
C VAL A 272 -15.64 7.23 14.99
N PHE A 273 -15.33 8.48 14.60
CA PHE A 273 -15.44 8.90 13.20
C PHE A 273 -14.56 8.06 12.28
N TYR A 274 -13.25 7.98 12.57
CA TYR A 274 -12.33 7.24 11.70
C TYR A 274 -12.63 5.75 11.67
N PHE A 275 -13.02 5.15 12.79
CA PHE A 275 -13.44 3.75 12.82
C PHE A 275 -14.67 3.50 11.93
N LEU A 276 -15.73 4.31 12.07
CA LEU A 276 -16.94 4.20 11.22
C LEU A 276 -16.63 4.44 9.74
N ALA A 277 -15.83 5.46 9.43
CA ALA A 277 -15.37 5.74 8.07
C ALA A 277 -14.58 4.56 7.51
N GLY A 278 -13.69 3.97 8.31
CA GLY A 278 -12.89 2.81 7.93
C GLY A 278 -13.74 1.57 7.62
N ILE A 279 -14.75 1.28 8.47
CA ILE A 279 -15.71 0.21 8.21
C ILE A 279 -16.52 0.49 6.93
N GLY A 280 -16.99 1.72 6.74
CA GLY A 280 -17.71 2.13 5.53
C GLY A 280 -16.86 1.97 4.27
N ILE A 281 -15.61 2.45 4.29
CA ILE A 281 -14.64 2.32 3.20
C ILE A 281 -14.35 0.83 2.93
N MET A 282 -14.16 0.01 3.97
CA MET A 282 -13.96 -1.43 3.81
C MET A 282 -15.16 -2.11 3.12
N GLY A 283 -16.38 -1.73 3.50
CA GLY A 283 -17.61 -2.22 2.86
C GLY A 283 -17.68 -1.84 1.38
N ILE A 284 -17.44 -0.55 1.08
CA ILE A 284 -17.38 -0.03 -0.29
C ILE A 284 -16.31 -0.79 -1.09
N LEU A 285 -15.06 -0.86 -0.60
CA LEU A 285 -13.95 -1.48 -1.32
C LEU A 285 -14.19 -2.97 -1.60
N LYS A 286 -14.76 -3.72 -0.65
CA LYS A 286 -15.16 -5.13 -0.87
C LYS A 286 -16.24 -5.27 -1.96
N SER A 287 -17.18 -4.34 -2.05
CA SER A 287 -18.21 -4.34 -3.10
C SER A 287 -17.66 -3.95 -4.48
N PHE A 288 -16.59 -3.15 -4.54
CA PHE A 288 -16.02 -2.62 -5.78
C PHE A 288 -14.81 -3.40 -6.34
N GLU A 289 -14.38 -4.51 -5.72
CA GLU A 289 -13.24 -5.31 -6.21
C GLU A 289 -13.40 -5.79 -7.67
N LYS A 290 -14.64 -5.87 -8.19
CA LYS A 290 -14.94 -6.33 -9.56
C LYS A 290 -15.09 -5.23 -10.61
N MET A 291 -15.04 -3.94 -10.25
CA MET A 291 -15.33 -2.84 -11.19
C MET A 291 -14.14 -1.89 -11.36
N GLN A 292 -13.30 -2.13 -12.37
CA GLN A 292 -12.14 -1.29 -12.69
C GLN A 292 -12.47 0.20 -12.85
N LYS A 293 -13.62 0.53 -13.46
CA LYS A 293 -14.06 1.93 -13.68
C LYS A 293 -14.28 2.70 -12.38
N ALA A 294 -14.78 2.05 -11.33
CA ALA A 294 -15.01 2.70 -10.03
C ALA A 294 -13.68 3.03 -9.33
N ARG A 295 -12.65 2.19 -9.51
CA ARG A 295 -11.32 2.38 -8.91
C ARG A 295 -10.60 3.59 -9.51
N VAL A 296 -10.63 3.73 -10.85
CA VAL A 296 -10.08 4.89 -11.56
C VAL A 296 -10.83 6.16 -11.19
N PHE A 297 -12.17 6.10 -11.12
CA PHE A 297 -12.99 7.23 -10.68
C PHE A 297 -12.64 7.72 -9.28
N ILE A 298 -12.49 6.82 -8.30
CA ILE A 298 -12.08 7.18 -6.94
C ILE A 298 -10.70 7.85 -6.94
N LYS A 299 -9.72 7.33 -7.69
CA LYS A 299 -8.39 7.94 -7.77
C LYS A 299 -8.42 9.34 -8.39
N ILE A 300 -9.21 9.54 -9.46
CA ILE A 300 -9.40 10.86 -10.08
C ILE A 300 -10.00 11.84 -9.08
N VAL A 301 -11.02 11.42 -8.34
CA VAL A 301 -11.65 12.24 -7.30
C VAL A 301 -10.63 12.62 -6.23
N ILE A 302 -9.85 11.66 -5.72
CA ILE A 302 -8.79 11.93 -4.73
C ILE A 302 -7.77 12.92 -5.30
N ALA A 303 -7.21 12.68 -6.48
CA ALA A 303 -6.23 13.57 -7.09
C ALA A 303 -6.76 15.00 -7.29
N ALA A 304 -8.03 15.14 -7.71
CA ALA A 304 -8.66 16.45 -7.84
C ALA A 304 -8.76 17.17 -6.49
N PHE A 305 -9.15 16.47 -5.42
CA PHE A 305 -9.16 17.03 -4.06
C PHE A 305 -7.75 17.37 -3.59
N THR A 306 -6.76 16.47 -3.72
CA THR A 306 -5.36 16.71 -3.35
C THR A 306 -4.80 17.98 -3.99
N LEU A 307 -5.03 18.15 -5.29
CA LEU A 307 -4.60 19.32 -6.04
C LEU A 307 -5.27 20.59 -5.51
N ALA A 308 -6.59 20.54 -5.30
CA ALA A 308 -7.32 21.68 -4.75
C ALA A 308 -6.78 22.09 -3.37
N PHE A 309 -6.55 21.13 -2.47
CA PHE A 309 -5.97 21.39 -1.15
C PHE A 309 -4.52 21.90 -1.22
N SER A 310 -3.71 21.40 -2.14
CA SER A 310 -2.34 21.89 -2.38
C SER A 310 -2.37 23.37 -2.77
N ILE A 311 -3.18 23.75 -3.77
CA ILE A 311 -3.35 25.14 -4.22
C ILE A 311 -3.82 26.04 -3.07
N LEU A 312 -4.82 25.59 -2.29
CA LEU A 312 -5.32 26.33 -1.15
C LEU A 312 -4.26 26.53 -0.06
N ASN A 313 -3.38 25.56 0.19
CA ASN A 313 -2.28 25.70 1.14
C ASN A 313 -1.21 26.69 0.65
N PHE A 314 -0.89 26.70 -0.64
CA PHE A 314 0.01 27.73 -1.22
C PHE A 314 -0.59 29.13 -1.15
N ARG A 315 -1.91 29.26 -1.36
CA ARG A 315 -2.62 30.54 -1.20
C ARG A 315 -2.58 31.02 0.25
N ASP A 316 -2.80 30.11 1.19
CA ASP A 316 -2.76 30.41 2.62
C ASP A 316 -1.35 30.67 3.13
N TYR A 317 -0.32 30.07 2.53
CA TYR A 317 1.08 30.41 2.79
C TYR A 317 1.35 31.90 2.51
N HIS A 318 0.95 32.40 1.35
CA HIS A 318 1.14 33.81 0.99
C HIS A 318 0.40 34.75 1.96
N LYS A 319 -0.84 34.40 2.34
CA LYS A 319 -1.62 35.16 3.32
C LYS A 319 -1.02 35.11 4.73
N ALA A 320 -0.54 33.95 5.17
CA ALA A 320 0.15 33.78 6.45
C ALA A 320 1.48 34.54 6.50
N LYS A 321 2.24 34.56 5.41
CA LYS A 321 3.50 35.33 5.28
C LYS A 321 3.24 36.84 5.34
N ALA A 322 2.09 37.30 4.82
CA ALA A 322 1.65 38.68 4.89
C ALA A 322 1.01 39.08 6.25
N GLY A 323 1.01 38.20 7.26
CA GLY A 323 0.39 38.45 8.56
C GLY A 323 -1.15 38.44 8.55
N LYS A 324 -1.78 38.13 7.40
CA LYS A 324 -3.23 38.11 7.19
C LYS A 324 -3.83 36.76 7.58
N PHE A 325 -3.61 36.35 8.83
CA PHE A 325 -4.06 35.05 9.33
C PHE A 325 -5.60 34.90 9.28
N GLU A 326 -6.33 36.01 9.40
CA GLU A 326 -7.79 36.06 9.28
C GLU A 326 -8.29 35.97 7.84
N GLU A 327 -7.46 36.06 6.81
CA GLU A 327 -7.91 35.95 5.41
C GLU A 327 -7.67 34.55 4.82
N MET A 328 -7.04 33.64 5.57
CA MET A 328 -6.75 32.27 5.15
C MET A 328 -8.03 31.50 4.82
N THR A 329 -7.95 30.64 3.81
CA THR A 329 -9.06 29.90 3.22
C THR A 329 -9.30 28.57 3.93
N LEU A 330 -8.20 27.86 4.21
CA LEU A 330 -8.14 26.68 5.06
C LEU A 330 -8.00 27.12 6.53
N LYS A 331 -8.72 28.18 6.91
CA LYS A 331 -9.02 28.50 8.30
C LYS A 331 -10.42 27.98 8.56
N MET A 332 -10.61 27.29 9.67
CA MET A 332 -11.95 26.88 10.09
C MET A 332 -12.80 28.15 10.29
N SER A 333 -13.97 28.23 9.63
CA SER A 333 -14.78 29.44 9.58
C SER A 333 -15.12 29.94 10.98
N SER A 334 -15.24 31.27 11.13
CA SER A 334 -15.67 31.89 12.39
C SER A 334 -16.99 31.29 12.88
N SER A 335 -17.91 30.93 11.98
CA SER A 335 -19.18 30.29 12.32
C SER A 335 -19.02 28.89 12.93
N LEU A 336 -18.07 28.05 12.47
CA LEU A 336 -17.79 26.76 13.13
C LEU A 336 -17.08 26.95 14.47
N ARG A 337 -16.16 27.91 14.58
CA ARG A 337 -15.53 28.28 15.86
C ARG A 337 -16.54 28.82 16.85
N GLU A 338 -17.50 29.61 16.39
CA GLU A 338 -18.52 30.26 17.22
C GLU A 338 -19.63 29.27 17.61
N LYS A 339 -20.06 28.38 16.71
CA LYS A 339 -20.95 27.25 17.05
C LYS A 339 -20.30 26.31 18.06
N ALA A 340 -19.01 26.00 17.89
CA ALA A 340 -18.26 25.19 18.85
C ALA A 340 -18.03 25.90 20.20
N ARG A 341 -17.86 27.23 20.21
CA ARG A 341 -17.74 28.04 21.44
C ARG A 341 -19.09 28.27 22.14
N ASN A 342 -20.18 28.44 21.40
CA ASN A 342 -21.52 28.72 21.95
C ASN A 342 -22.22 27.47 22.49
N SER A 343 -21.73 26.25 22.21
CA SER A 343 -22.17 25.02 22.91
C SER A 343 -21.72 24.94 24.39
N ILE A 344 -21.09 25.98 24.93
CA ILE A 344 -20.62 26.04 26.31
C ILE A 344 -21.71 26.62 27.21
N LYS A 345 -22.57 25.72 27.73
CA LYS A 345 -23.20 25.72 29.08
C LYS A 345 -24.40 24.75 29.14
N LYS A 346 -24.13 23.44 29.02
CA LYS A 346 -24.93 22.33 29.64
C LYS A 346 -24.35 20.95 29.32
N TYR A 347 -23.68 20.79 28.17
CA TYR A 347 -23.21 19.49 27.64
C TYR A 347 -21.73 19.52 27.22
N LEU A 348 -20.86 19.88 28.17
CA LEU A 348 -19.43 20.11 27.97
C LEU A 348 -18.73 18.98 27.19
N PHE A 349 -18.79 17.76 27.71
CA PHE A 349 -18.10 16.60 27.14
C PHE A 349 -18.68 16.12 25.81
N TYR A 350 -20.01 16.22 25.67
CA TYR A 350 -20.69 15.88 24.42
C TYR A 350 -20.28 16.84 23.29
N SER A 351 -20.15 18.14 23.59
CA SER A 351 -19.70 19.12 22.60
C SER A 351 -18.24 18.91 22.19
N ALA A 352 -17.38 18.44 23.10
CA ALA A 352 -16.00 18.06 22.78
C ALA A 352 -15.94 16.84 21.84
N PHE A 353 -16.74 15.81 22.13
CA PHE A 353 -16.89 14.63 21.28
C PHE A 353 -17.39 14.99 19.88
N LEU A 354 -18.48 15.77 19.79
CA LEU A 354 -19.04 16.19 18.51
C LEU A 354 -18.06 17.05 17.72
N ALA A 355 -17.31 17.93 18.39
CA ALA A 355 -16.28 18.72 17.73
C ALA A 355 -15.15 17.85 17.16
N GLY A 356 -14.67 16.85 17.92
CA GLY A 356 -13.69 15.88 17.42
C GLY A 356 -14.20 15.13 16.20
N PHE A 357 -15.43 14.60 16.27
CA PHE A 357 -16.07 13.89 15.16
C PHE A 357 -16.21 14.75 13.89
N LEU A 358 -16.68 15.99 14.03
CA LEU A 358 -16.87 16.89 12.89
C LEU A 358 -15.54 17.32 12.26
N VAL A 359 -14.54 17.63 13.09
CA VAL A 359 -13.21 18.01 12.59
C VAL A 359 -12.58 16.84 11.82
N SER A 360 -12.68 15.62 12.34
CA SER A 360 -12.20 14.42 11.65
C SER A 360 -12.89 14.15 10.31
N SER A 361 -14.17 14.54 10.16
CA SER A 361 -14.86 14.39 8.88
C SER A 361 -14.31 15.29 7.78
N LEU A 362 -13.87 16.49 8.14
CA LEU A 362 -13.17 17.40 7.22
C LEU A 362 -11.74 16.94 6.96
N GLU A 363 -11.10 16.35 7.98
CA GLU A 363 -9.73 15.84 7.93
C GLU A 363 -9.59 14.62 7.02
N LEU A 364 -10.60 13.73 6.99
CA LEU A 364 -10.63 12.52 6.17
C LEU A 364 -10.37 12.79 4.68
N VAL A 365 -10.77 13.95 4.18
CA VAL A 365 -10.52 14.34 2.78
C VAL A 365 -9.02 14.45 2.49
N CYS A 366 -8.23 14.84 3.49
CA CYS A 366 -6.78 15.03 3.37
C CYS A 366 -5.99 13.80 3.82
N THR A 367 -6.45 13.09 4.85
CA THR A 367 -5.80 11.88 5.38
C THR A 367 -6.18 10.63 4.58
N GLY A 368 -7.25 10.72 3.77
CA GLY A 368 -7.73 9.63 2.92
C GLY A 368 -6.65 9.04 2.00
N GLU A 369 -5.63 9.81 1.64
CA GLU A 369 -4.50 9.37 0.82
C GLU A 369 -3.63 8.31 1.49
N ILE A 370 -3.48 8.35 2.81
CA ILE A 370 -2.75 7.34 3.58
C ILE A 370 -3.73 6.29 4.10
N TYR A 371 -4.93 6.72 4.50
CA TYR A 371 -5.93 5.84 5.10
C TYR A 371 -6.49 4.80 4.12
N LEU A 372 -6.83 5.19 2.89
CA LEU A 372 -7.42 4.28 1.89
C LEU A 372 -6.46 3.16 1.44
N PRO A 373 -5.20 3.46 1.04
CA PRO A 373 -4.26 2.41 0.67
C PRO A 373 -3.95 1.46 1.82
N THR A 374 -3.89 1.97 3.06
CA THR A 374 -3.64 1.13 4.22
C THR A 374 -4.82 0.19 4.49
N ILE A 375 -6.07 0.68 4.39
CA ILE A 375 -7.27 -0.17 4.46
C ILE A 375 -7.25 -1.26 3.38
N LEU A 376 -6.82 -0.95 2.16
CA LEU A 376 -6.71 -1.94 1.08
C LEU A 376 -5.70 -3.05 1.44
N VAL A 377 -4.56 -2.69 2.02
CA VAL A 377 -3.56 -3.66 2.50
C VAL A 377 -4.13 -4.53 3.63
N MET A 378 -4.86 -3.94 4.59
CA MET A 378 -5.53 -4.66 5.67
C MET A 378 -6.55 -5.67 5.16
N LEU A 379 -7.33 -5.29 4.14
CA LEU A 379 -8.33 -6.16 3.51
C LEU A 379 -7.70 -7.36 2.81
N LYS A 380 -6.59 -7.15 2.11
CA LYS A 380 -5.87 -8.21 1.39
C LYS A 380 -5.17 -9.21 2.30
N HIS A 381 -4.69 -8.78 3.46
CA HIS A 381 -3.83 -9.58 4.33
C HIS A 381 -4.46 -10.01 5.65
N GLY A 382 -5.67 -9.55 5.97
CA GLY A 382 -6.43 -10.00 7.13
C GLY A 382 -6.97 -11.41 6.92
N LYS A 383 -6.15 -12.44 7.19
CA LYS A 383 -6.43 -13.86 6.91
C LYS A 383 -7.57 -14.49 7.73
N SER A 384 -8.17 -13.76 8.69
CA SER A 384 -9.32 -14.23 9.49
C SER A 384 -10.56 -13.35 9.30
N VAL A 385 -11.76 -13.92 9.52
CA VAL A 385 -13.00 -13.15 9.63
C VAL A 385 -12.85 -12.19 10.83
N GLY A 386 -12.74 -10.89 10.56
CA GLY A 386 -12.47 -9.86 11.57
C GLY A 386 -11.02 -9.38 11.64
N GLY A 387 -10.06 -10.06 11.01
CA GLY A 387 -8.65 -9.65 10.94
C GLY A 387 -8.45 -8.21 10.44
N PRO A 388 -9.05 -7.79 9.31
CA PRO A 388 -8.97 -6.41 8.85
C PRO A 388 -9.51 -5.38 9.86
N VAL A 389 -10.53 -5.75 10.65
CA VAL A 389 -11.11 -4.88 11.69
C VAL A 389 -10.16 -4.71 12.87
N ILE A 390 -9.41 -5.76 13.23
CA ILE A 390 -8.36 -5.67 14.25
C ILE A 390 -7.24 -4.73 13.79
N TYR A 391 -6.77 -4.88 12.55
CA TYR A 391 -5.78 -3.94 11.99
C TYR A 391 -6.31 -2.51 11.92
N LEU A 392 -7.61 -2.33 11.63
CA LEU A 392 -8.25 -1.03 11.65
C LEU A 392 -8.23 -0.41 13.05
N LEU A 393 -8.53 -1.19 14.09
CA LEU A 393 -8.45 -0.72 15.49
C LEU A 393 -7.02 -0.32 15.86
N ILE A 394 -6.03 -1.13 15.49
CA ILE A 394 -4.61 -0.83 15.73
C ILE A 394 -4.21 0.47 15.04
N TYR A 395 -4.55 0.63 13.76
CA TYR A 395 -4.30 1.85 13.02
C TYR A 395 -4.92 3.07 13.71
N ASN A 396 -6.21 2.99 14.03
CA ASN A 396 -6.94 4.08 14.68
C ASN A 396 -6.36 4.46 16.05
N PHE A 397 -5.86 3.48 16.80
CA PHE A 397 -5.17 3.73 18.07
C PHE A 397 -3.85 4.49 17.87
N PHE A 398 -2.98 4.01 16.97
CA PHE A 398 -1.69 4.67 16.72
C PHE A 398 -1.82 6.03 16.03
N PHE A 399 -2.84 6.21 15.19
CA PHE A 399 -3.22 7.51 14.63
C PHE A 399 -3.56 8.54 15.72
N LEU A 400 -4.18 8.09 16.82
CA LEU A 400 -4.58 8.95 17.94
C LEU A 400 -3.42 9.35 18.87
N VAL A 401 -2.31 8.60 18.85
CA VAL A 401 -1.18 8.81 19.77
C VAL A 401 -0.60 10.23 19.68
N PRO A 402 -0.27 10.78 18.49
CA PRO A 402 0.21 12.16 18.38
C PRO A 402 -0.75 13.21 18.96
N LEU A 403 -2.06 13.05 18.74
CA LEU A 403 -3.11 13.93 19.27
C LEU A 403 -3.10 13.93 20.80
N LEU A 404 -3.04 12.75 21.42
CA LEU A 404 -3.02 12.61 22.88
C LEU A 404 -1.75 13.20 23.47
N ILE A 405 -0.59 12.97 22.85
CA ILE A 405 0.69 13.56 23.29
C ILE A 405 0.60 15.09 23.31
N ILE A 406 0.14 15.71 22.22
CA ILE A 406 0.04 17.17 22.14
C ILE A 406 -1.00 17.73 23.11
N GLY A 407 -2.12 17.04 23.29
CA GLY A 407 -3.13 17.39 24.28
C GLY A 407 -2.58 17.37 25.71
N LEU A 408 -1.84 16.31 26.08
CA LEU A 408 -1.21 16.19 27.39
C LEU A 408 -0.15 17.26 27.61
N ILE A 409 0.72 17.53 26.64
CA ILE A 409 1.71 18.60 26.73
C ILE A 409 1.00 19.95 26.95
N SER A 410 -0.11 20.21 26.25
CA SER A 410 -0.88 21.45 26.42
C SER A 410 -1.46 21.60 27.83
N ILE A 411 -1.89 20.50 28.45
CA ILE A 411 -2.46 20.48 29.81
C ILE A 411 -1.38 20.69 30.89
N PHE A 412 -0.20 20.09 30.71
CA PHE A 412 0.85 20.09 31.74
C PHE A 412 1.90 21.18 31.59
N ALA A 413 2.27 21.54 30.34
CA ALA A 413 3.30 22.54 30.03
C ALA A 413 2.72 23.92 29.66
N GLY A 414 1.41 24.04 29.50
CA GLY A 414 0.71 25.29 29.19
C GLY A 414 0.64 25.61 27.70
N GLU A 415 -0.42 26.31 27.30
CA GLU A 415 -0.76 26.52 25.89
C GLU A 415 0.05 27.60 25.18
N GLY A 416 0.70 28.48 25.96
CA GLY A 416 1.38 29.68 25.46
C GLY A 416 2.53 29.34 24.51
N ALA A 417 3.43 28.45 24.93
CA ALA A 417 4.60 28.05 24.12
C ALA A 417 4.19 27.38 22.80
N ILE A 418 3.16 26.53 22.86
CA ILE A 418 2.66 25.77 21.70
C ILE A 418 1.96 26.70 20.71
N LYS A 419 1.03 27.55 21.17
CA LYS A 419 0.36 28.55 20.33
C LYS A 419 1.34 29.53 19.68
N LEU A 420 2.39 29.95 20.41
CA LEU A 420 3.43 30.86 19.88
C LEU A 420 4.30 30.18 18.82
N LEU A 421 4.73 28.94 19.06
CA LEU A 421 5.46 28.12 18.09
C LEU A 421 4.63 27.92 16.82
N PHE A 422 3.34 27.61 16.95
CA PHE A 422 2.44 27.48 15.81
C PHE A 422 2.30 28.78 15.05
N LYS A 423 2.00 29.91 15.72
CA LYS A 423 1.82 31.20 15.06
C LYS A 423 3.08 31.66 14.34
N ARG A 424 4.26 31.40 14.92
CA ARG A 424 5.56 31.74 14.31
C ARG A 424 5.89 30.87 13.09
N ASN A 425 5.43 29.62 13.06
CA ASN A 425 5.79 28.66 12.03
C ASN A 425 4.66 28.38 11.03
N ILE A 426 3.45 28.94 11.19
CA ILE A 426 2.27 28.60 10.37
C ILE A 426 2.49 28.81 8.87
N ALA A 427 3.22 29.85 8.47
CA ALA A 427 3.58 30.05 7.07
C ALA A 427 4.48 28.91 6.56
N ARG A 428 5.50 28.51 7.33
CA ARG A 428 6.38 27.39 6.97
C ARG A 428 5.61 26.07 6.91
N ILE A 429 4.68 25.85 7.84
CA ILE A 429 3.81 24.67 7.88
C ILE A 429 2.96 24.64 6.60
N LYS A 430 2.24 25.72 6.26
CA LYS A 430 1.40 25.79 5.05
C LYS A 430 2.18 25.56 3.76
N LEU A 431 3.40 26.10 3.66
CA LEU A 431 4.29 25.86 2.53
C LEU A 431 4.68 24.38 2.43
N PHE A 432 5.11 23.78 3.54
CA PHE A 432 5.52 22.39 3.60
C PHE A 432 4.34 21.43 3.29
N THR A 433 3.15 21.71 3.83
CA THR A 433 1.91 21.02 3.49
C THR A 433 1.60 21.08 2.00
N GLY A 434 1.66 22.27 1.41
CA GLY A 434 1.39 22.47 -0.02
C GLY A 434 2.33 21.66 -0.90
N ILE A 435 3.63 21.63 -0.56
CA ILE A 435 4.66 20.85 -1.27
C ILE A 435 4.40 19.35 -1.14
N ILE A 436 4.12 18.84 0.07
CA ILE A 436 3.83 17.42 0.26
C ILE A 436 2.60 17.00 -0.54
N LEU A 437 1.49 17.75 -0.44
CA LEU A 437 0.28 17.46 -1.21
C LEU A 437 0.52 17.54 -2.73
N LEU A 438 1.39 18.44 -3.20
CA LEU A 438 1.77 18.51 -4.61
C LEU A 438 2.55 17.26 -5.05
N ILE A 439 3.48 16.79 -4.21
CA ILE A 439 4.24 15.55 -4.46
C ILE A 439 3.28 14.35 -4.49
N ILE A 440 2.35 14.27 -3.54
CA ILE A 440 1.35 13.21 -3.49
C ILE A 440 0.42 13.27 -4.70
N PHE A 441 -0.04 14.46 -5.11
CA PHE A 441 -0.79 14.63 -6.35
C PHE A 441 -0.01 14.13 -7.58
N GLY A 442 1.27 14.51 -7.69
CA GLY A 442 2.16 14.02 -8.74
C GLY A 442 2.29 12.51 -8.73
N TYR A 443 2.45 11.91 -7.55
CA TYR A 443 2.46 10.46 -7.38
C TYR A 443 1.13 9.84 -7.83
N ILE A 444 -0.02 10.32 -7.33
CA ILE A 444 -1.34 9.75 -7.66
C ILE A 444 -1.61 9.84 -9.16
N THR A 445 -1.32 10.98 -9.80
CA THR A 445 -1.52 11.16 -11.24
C THR A 445 -0.63 10.29 -12.12
N ILE A 446 0.54 9.88 -11.63
CA ILE A 446 1.38 8.87 -12.32
C ILE A 446 0.72 7.47 -12.29
N PHE A 447 -0.16 7.19 -11.32
CA PHE A 447 -0.81 5.89 -11.11
C PHE A 447 -2.34 5.89 -11.30
N ILE A 448 -2.92 6.96 -11.87
CA ILE A 448 -4.29 7.01 -12.40
C ILE A 448 -4.27 6.48 -13.82
#